data_AF-A0A7C3QXP6-F1
#
_entry.id   AF-A0A7C3QXP6-F1
#
_cell.length_a   1.000
_cell.length_b   1.000
_cell.length_c   1.000
_cell.angle_alpha   90.00
_cell.angle_beta   90.00
_cell.angle_gamma   90.00
#
_symmetry.space_group_name_H-M   'P 1'
#
loop_
_entity.id
_entity.type
_entity.pdbx_description
1 polymer ?
#
loop_
_entity_poly.entity_id
_entity_poly.type
_entity_poly.pdbx_seq_one_letter_code
_entity_poly.pdbx_strand_id
1 'polypeptide(L)'
;MVEAGADALCFEPMTALEPVVAKYGQTHCIISSKVDARTLTFGSLAQIQAEIDATLPLAKQCAGFIFAVGNHIPSNVPVQNALFYFDYLRKHWARE
;
A
#
# COMPACT_ATOMS: atom_id res chain seq x y z
N MET A 1 -10.07 -17.98 0.35
CA MET A 1 -9.29 -17.33 -0.72
C MET A 1 -8.05 -18.13 -1.05
N VAL A 2 -7.10 -18.28 -0.11
CA VAL A 2 -5.90 -19.13 -0.32
C VAL A 2 -6.27 -20.57 -0.68
N GLU A 3 -7.17 -21.22 0.06
CA GLU A 3 -7.64 -22.59 -0.24
C GLU A 3 -8.41 -22.69 -1.57
N ALA A 4 -8.88 -21.56 -2.10
CA ALA A 4 -9.52 -21.49 -3.41
C ALA A 4 -8.51 -21.29 -4.56
N GLY A 5 -7.19 -21.26 -4.26
CA GLY A 5 -6.12 -21.18 -5.25
C GLY A 5 -5.75 -19.76 -5.70
N ALA A 6 -6.07 -18.73 -4.92
CA ALA A 6 -5.72 -17.35 -5.29
C ALA A 6 -4.21 -17.08 -5.13
N ASP A 7 -3.54 -16.58 -6.17
CA ASP A 7 -2.10 -16.24 -6.14
C ASP A 7 -1.79 -14.93 -5.41
N ALA A 8 -2.77 -14.01 -5.38
CA ALA A 8 -2.66 -12.69 -4.79
C ALA A 8 -3.83 -12.39 -3.86
N LEU A 9 -3.56 -11.66 -2.79
CA LEU A 9 -4.53 -11.24 -1.78
C LEU A 9 -4.56 -9.72 -1.72
N CYS A 10 -5.75 -9.14 -1.94
CA CYS A 10 -5.98 -7.69 -1.85
C CYS A 10 -6.63 -7.34 -0.51
N PHE A 11 -6.18 -6.27 0.14
CA PHE A 11 -6.67 -5.86 1.45
C PHE A 11 -7.05 -4.38 1.48
N GLU A 12 -8.14 -4.10 2.18
CA GLU A 12 -8.63 -2.75 2.43
C GLU A 12 -7.82 -2.04 3.53
N PRO A 13 -7.77 -0.68 3.54
CA PRO A 13 -6.87 0.08 4.41
C PRO A 13 -7.16 -0.06 5.91
N MET A 14 -8.36 -0.54 6.27
CA MET A 14 -8.70 -0.85 7.67
C MET A 14 -8.17 -2.21 8.15
N THR A 15 -7.61 -3.02 7.26
CA THR A 15 -6.96 -4.27 7.62
C THR A 15 -5.56 -3.97 8.14
N ALA A 16 -5.24 -4.44 9.36
CA ALA A 16 -3.88 -4.38 9.85
C ALA A 16 -2.95 -5.17 8.92
N LEU A 17 -1.99 -4.48 8.30
CA LEU A 17 -1.11 -5.08 7.28
C LEU A 17 -0.05 -6.01 7.90
N GLU A 18 0.39 -5.72 9.11
CA GLU A 18 1.39 -6.49 9.85
C GLU A 18 1.03 -7.98 9.98
N PRO A 19 -0.15 -8.37 10.52
CA PRO A 19 -0.54 -9.78 10.62
C PRO A 19 -0.75 -10.44 9.25
N VAL A 20 -1.16 -9.67 8.23
CA VAL A 20 -1.30 -10.16 6.86
C VAL A 20 0.06 -10.54 6.29
N VAL A 21 1.04 -9.63 6.39
CA VAL A 21 2.42 -9.85 5.91
C VAL A 21 3.07 -11.00 6.66
N ALA A 22 2.92 -11.05 7.99
CA ALA A 22 3.46 -12.14 8.79
C ALA A 22 2.92 -13.51 8.39
N LYS A 23 1.63 -13.59 8.03
CA LYS A 23 0.96 -14.85 7.68
C LYS A 23 1.15 -15.25 6.22
N TYR A 24 1.08 -14.30 5.30
CA TYR A 24 0.96 -14.58 3.86
C TYR A 24 2.09 -13.99 3.02
N GLY A 25 2.91 -13.08 3.55
CA GLY A 25 3.90 -12.33 2.77
C GLY A 25 4.95 -13.20 2.08
N GLN A 26 5.27 -14.38 2.61
CA GLN A 26 6.20 -15.33 1.99
C GLN A 26 5.56 -16.30 0.99
N THR A 27 4.23 -16.39 0.96
CA THR A 27 3.51 -17.45 0.24
C THR A 27 2.64 -16.94 -0.90
N HIS A 28 2.15 -15.71 -0.79
CA HIS A 28 1.23 -15.11 -1.76
C HIS A 28 1.65 -13.67 -2.05
N CYS A 29 1.30 -13.19 -3.24
CA CYS A 29 1.44 -11.76 -3.53
C CYS A 29 0.44 -10.96 -2.69
N ILE A 30 0.88 -9.84 -2.11
CA ILE A 30 0.01 -8.94 -1.37
C ILE A 30 -0.22 -7.67 -2.19
N ILE A 31 -1.49 -7.28 -2.36
CA ILE A 31 -1.89 -6.03 -3.01
C ILE A 31 -2.48 -5.12 -1.94
N SER A 32 -1.69 -4.17 -1.44
CA SER A 32 -2.10 -3.31 -0.33
C SER A 32 -1.11 -2.16 -0.15
N SER A 33 -1.47 -1.21 0.71
CA SER A 33 -0.54 -0.38 1.47
C SER A 33 -1.22 0.14 2.73
N LYS A 34 -0.51 0.88 3.57
CA LYS A 34 -1.11 1.70 4.63
C LYS A 34 -1.63 3.04 4.11
N VAL A 35 -1.40 3.37 2.83
CA VAL A 35 -1.85 4.63 2.24
C VAL A 35 -3.36 4.56 1.98
N ASP A 36 -4.11 5.46 2.61
CA ASP A 36 -5.57 5.52 2.46
C ASP A 36 -5.98 6.63 1.49
N ALA A 37 -6.94 6.36 0.62
CA ALA A 37 -7.54 7.37 -0.24
C ALA A 37 -8.04 8.59 0.55
N ARG A 38 -8.52 8.43 1.79
CA ARG A 38 -8.92 9.52 2.69
C ARG A 38 -7.75 10.42 3.04
N THR A 39 -6.56 9.86 3.28
CA THR A 39 -5.35 10.65 3.53
C THR A 39 -4.92 11.38 2.27
N LEU A 40 -5.03 10.76 1.09
CA LEU A 40 -4.80 11.45 -0.18
C LEU A 40 -5.78 12.62 -0.40
N THR A 41 -7.05 12.48 -0.02
CA THR A 41 -8.07 13.52 -0.23
C THR A 41 -7.99 14.64 0.80
N PHE A 42 -7.82 14.32 2.08
CA PHE A 42 -8.03 15.26 3.19
C PHE A 42 -6.78 15.47 4.07
N GLY A 43 -5.74 14.68 3.87
CA GLY A 43 -4.51 14.74 4.65
C GLY A 43 -3.44 15.68 4.07
N SER A 44 -2.36 15.81 4.83
CA SER A 44 -1.15 16.53 4.45
C SER A 44 -0.13 15.63 3.73
N LEU A 45 0.79 16.25 2.98
CA LEU A 45 1.89 15.51 2.33
C LEU A 45 2.75 14.72 3.33
N ALA A 46 2.92 15.24 4.56
CA ALA A 46 3.65 14.54 5.62
C ALA A 46 2.94 13.26 6.08
N GLN A 47 1.61 13.25 6.13
CA GLN A 47 0.84 12.04 6.46
C GLN A 47 0.92 11.01 5.33
N ILE A 48 0.80 11.45 4.07
CA ILE A 48 0.98 10.58 2.90
C ILE A 48 2.36 9.93 2.93
N GLN A 49 3.41 10.73 3.18
CA GLN A 49 4.77 10.22 3.32
C GLN A 49 4.88 9.19 4.45
N ALA A 50 4.35 9.49 5.63
CA ALA A 50 4.41 8.58 6.78
C ALA A 50 3.72 7.23 6.49
N GLU A 51 2.60 7.24 5.77
CA GLU A 51 1.90 6.02 5.36
C GLU A 51 2.70 5.20 4.33
N ILE A 52 3.37 5.87 3.39
CA ILE A 52 4.29 5.21 2.46
C ILE A 52 5.46 4.59 3.23
N ASP A 53 6.13 5.37 4.07
CA ASP A 53 7.30 4.95 4.85
C ASP A 53 6.97 3.79 5.80
N ALA A 54 5.76 3.77 6.36
CA ALA A 54 5.28 2.66 7.19
C ALA A 54 4.96 1.38 6.37
N THR A 55 4.65 1.52 5.09
CA THR A 55 4.36 0.37 4.19
C THR A 55 5.64 -0.26 3.66
N LEU A 56 6.64 0.55 3.27
CA LEU A 56 7.88 0.09 2.65
C LEU A 56 8.59 -1.08 3.38
N PRO A 57 8.82 -1.06 4.71
CA PRO A 57 9.50 -2.15 5.40
C PRO A 57 8.67 -3.43 5.44
N LEU A 58 7.33 -3.34 5.43
CA LEU A 58 6.44 -4.50 5.34
C LEU A 58 6.45 -5.09 3.94
N ALA A 59 6.38 -4.24 2.92
CA ALA A 59 6.41 -4.64 1.53
C ALA A 59 7.72 -5.34 1.15
N LYS A 60 8.86 -4.90 1.70
CA LYS A 60 10.17 -5.54 1.52
C LYS A 60 10.26 -6.94 2.12
N GLN A 61 9.45 -7.26 3.11
CA GLN A 61 9.40 -8.61 3.67
C GLN A 61 8.68 -9.57 2.74
N CYS A 62 7.77 -9.12 1.87
CA CYS A 62 6.97 -10.02 1.04
C CYS A 62 7.75 -10.56 -0.18
N ALA A 63 7.54 -11.82 -0.53
CA ALA A 63 8.04 -12.41 -1.77
C ALA A 63 7.46 -11.67 -3.00
N GLY A 64 6.15 -11.39 -2.97
CA GLY A 64 5.44 -10.56 -3.96
C GLY A 64 4.63 -9.45 -3.29
N PHE A 65 4.76 -8.22 -3.79
CA PHE A 65 4.00 -7.07 -3.29
C PHE A 65 3.65 -6.10 -4.42
N ILE A 66 2.38 -5.72 -4.52
CA ILE A 66 1.90 -4.63 -5.38
C ILE A 66 1.44 -3.51 -4.45
N PHE A 67 2.15 -2.39 -4.51
CA PHE A 67 1.80 -1.22 -3.71
C PHE A 67 0.53 -0.58 -4.27
N ALA A 68 -0.54 -0.60 -3.48
CA ALA A 68 -1.85 -0.09 -3.86
C ALA A 68 -2.40 0.84 -2.78
N VAL A 69 -3.00 1.96 -3.20
CA VAL A 69 -3.78 2.81 -2.29
C VAL A 69 -4.99 2.03 -1.82
N GLY A 70 -5.25 2.07 -0.52
CA GLY A 70 -6.46 1.49 0.06
C GLY A 70 -7.69 2.29 -0.36
N ASN A 71 -8.72 1.58 -0.84
CA ASN A 71 -9.84 2.09 -1.63
C ASN A 71 -9.45 2.67 -3.01
N HIS A 72 -10.45 2.80 -3.87
CA HIS A 72 -10.31 3.54 -5.12
C HIS A 72 -9.99 5.02 -4.87
N ILE A 73 -9.01 5.56 -5.60
CA ILE A 73 -8.68 6.98 -5.59
C ILE A 73 -9.87 7.78 -6.15
N PRO A 74 -10.55 8.61 -5.34
CA PRO A 74 -11.71 9.37 -5.80
C PRO A 74 -11.29 10.59 -6.62
N SER A 75 -12.21 11.10 -7.45
CA SER A 75 -11.96 12.24 -8.34
C SER A 75 -11.67 13.56 -7.63
N ASN A 76 -11.95 13.65 -6.32
CA ASN A 76 -11.70 14.84 -5.51
C ASN A 76 -10.34 14.84 -4.81
N VAL A 77 -9.47 13.84 -5.04
CA VAL A 77 -8.08 13.90 -4.56
C VAL A 77 -7.38 15.10 -5.20
N PRO A 78 -6.76 16.00 -4.42
CA PRO A 78 -5.93 17.06 -4.98
C PRO A 78 -4.82 16.46 -5.85
N VAL A 79 -4.68 16.95 -7.09
CA VAL A 79 -3.68 16.44 -8.04
C VAL A 79 -2.27 16.48 -7.46
N GLN A 80 -1.95 17.52 -6.69
CA GLN A 80 -0.66 17.64 -5.99
C GLN A 80 -0.41 16.47 -5.03
N ASN A 81 -1.42 16.02 -4.29
CA ASN A 81 -1.29 14.90 -3.37
C ASN A 81 -1.06 13.58 -4.13
N ALA A 82 -1.78 13.36 -5.23
CA ALA A 82 -1.61 12.19 -6.08
C ALA A 82 -0.22 12.14 -6.72
N LEU A 83 0.26 13.27 -7.25
CA LEU A 83 1.62 13.37 -7.82
C LEU A 83 2.69 13.18 -6.75
N PHE A 84 2.53 13.79 -5.57
CA PHE A 84 3.45 13.59 -4.45
C PHE A 84 3.52 12.11 -4.04
N TYR A 85 2.38 11.44 -3.86
CA TYR A 85 2.33 10.00 -3.57
C TYR A 85 3.12 9.20 -4.60
N PHE A 86 2.85 9.44 -5.89
CA PHE A 86 3.47 8.69 -6.98
C PHE A 86 4.98 8.92 -7.05
N ASP A 87 5.43 10.18 -7.02
CA ASP A 87 6.85 10.53 -7.12
C ASP A 87 7.64 10.08 -5.90
N TYR A 88 7.10 10.28 -4.70
CA TYR A 88 7.74 9.84 -3.47
C TYR A 88 7.85 8.32 -3.43
N LEU A 89 6.77 7.59 -3.73
CA LEU A 89 6.81 6.13 -3.78
C LEU A 89 7.82 5.66 -4.82
N ARG A 90 7.76 6.17 -6.05
CA ARG A 90 8.68 5.78 -7.14
C ARG A 90 10.16 5.98 -6.77
N LYS A 91 10.49 7.02 -6.01
CA LYS A 91 11.86 7.29 -5.56
C LYS A 91 12.36 6.31 -4.50
N HIS A 92 11.48 5.81 -3.63
CA HIS A 92 11.84 4.98 -2.48
C HIS A 92 11.47 3.49 -2.67
N TRP A 93 10.72 3.18 -3.72
CA TRP A 93 10.34 1.83 -4.11
C TRP A 93 11.34 1.25 -5.10
N ALA A 94 12.37 0.61 -4.56
CA ALA A 94 13.29 -0.24 -5.29
C ALA A 94 13.45 -1.57 -4.56
N ARG A 95 13.58 -2.66 -5.32
CA ARG A 95 13.99 -3.97 -4.82
C ARG A 95 15.38 -4.24 -5.41
N GLU A 96 16.34 -4.56 -4.56
CA GLU A 96 17.68 -5.02 -4.96
C GLU A 96 17.63 -6.49 -5.41
#